data_AF-A0A4P6MSV8-F1
#
_entry.id   AF-A0A4P6MSV8-F1
#
_cell.length_a   1.000
_cell.length_b   1.000
_cell.length_c   1.000
_cell.angle_alpha   90.00
_cell.angle_beta   90.00
_cell.angle_gamma   90.00
#
_symmetry.space_group_name_H-M   'P 1'
#
loop_
_entity.id
_entity.type
_entity.pdbx_description
1 polymer ?
#
loop_
_entity_poly.entity_id
_entity_poly.type
_entity_poly.pdbx_seq_one_letter_code
_entity_poly.pdbx_strand_id
1 'polypeptide(L)'
;MKINKYVFYVLFSISVILFILSFIIFITLSLLGNTLKQPQPKLGYSLLITIFVSVILSIICHIISIPFAIKYYRYRFIELNDTKLLLFNIFYVIIAMFVIKKWINEKQELNFNQNQENK
;
A
#
# COMPACT_ATOMS: atom_id res chain seq x y z
N MET A 1 -19.26 0.47 2.09
CA MET A 1 -18.52 1.33 1.15
C MET A 1 -17.80 2.50 1.82
N LYS A 2 -18.49 3.35 2.60
CA LYS A 2 -17.84 4.37 3.46
C LYS A 2 -16.80 3.75 4.41
N ILE A 3 -17.11 2.59 4.98
CA ILE A 3 -16.18 1.84 5.87
C ILE A 3 -14.88 1.48 5.15
N ASN A 4 -14.94 0.93 3.92
CA ASN A 4 -13.72 0.59 3.16
C ASN A 4 -12.85 1.81 2.88
N LYS A 5 -13.47 2.97 2.61
CA LYS A 5 -12.76 4.26 2.47
C LYS A 5 -12.01 4.60 3.75
N TYR A 6 -12.70 4.63 4.88
CA TYR A 6 -12.10 4.99 6.17
C TYR A 6 -10.99 4.01 6.57
N VAL A 7 -11.23 2.70 6.43
CA VAL A 7 -10.24 1.67 6.75
C VAL A 7 -9.00 1.80 5.86
N PHE A 8 -9.17 2.03 4.55
CA PHE A 8 -8.05 2.29 3.64
C PHE A 8 -7.22 3.51 4.08
N TYR A 9 -7.86 4.66 4.28
CA TYR A 9 -7.14 5.89 4.63
C TYR A 9 -6.45 5.80 5.98
N VAL A 10 -7.08 5.18 6.98
CA VAL A 10 -6.48 4.99 8.31
C VAL A 10 -5.27 4.08 8.22
N LEU A 11 -5.39 2.89 7.60
CA LEU A 11 -4.28 1.96 7.47
C LEU A 11 -3.13 2.52 6.64
N PHE A 12 -3.44 3.22 5.55
CA PHE A 12 -2.44 3.87 4.72
C PHE A 12 -1.73 4.99 5.47
N SER A 13 -2.46 5.82 6.23
CA SER A 13 -1.86 6.89 7.05
C SER A 13 -0.95 6.33 8.13
N ILE A 14 -1.38 5.26 8.83
CA ILE A 14 -0.55 4.57 9.83
C ILE A 14 0.72 4.01 9.17
N SER A 15 0.60 3.36 8.01
CA SER A 15 1.74 2.84 7.25
C SER A 15 2.75 3.94 6.92
N VAL A 16 2.29 5.08 6.40
CA VAL A 16 3.14 6.22 6.05
C VAL A 16 3.79 6.84 7.29
N ILE A 17 3.04 7.03 8.38
CA ILE A 17 3.58 7.57 9.65
C ILE A 17 4.69 6.67 10.20
N LEU A 18 4.47 5.35 10.23
CA LEU A 18 5.48 4.39 10.68
C LEU A 18 6.75 4.43 9.82
N PHE A 19 6.59 4.59 8.51
CA PHE A 19 7.73 4.71 7.59
C PHE A 19 8.51 6.00 7.82
N ILE A 20 7.83 7.14 7.96
CA ILE A 20 8.45 8.44 8.26
C ILE A 20 9.19 8.39 9.61
N LEU A 21 8.56 7.80 10.64
CA LEU A 21 9.21 7.62 11.94
C LEU A 21 10.47 6.76 11.84
N SER A 22 10.41 5.66 11.08
CA SER A 22 11.59 4.81 10.83
C SER A 22 12.73 5.61 10.18
N PHE A 23 12.40 6.47 9.21
CA PHE A 23 13.36 7.32 8.52
C PHE A 23 13.98 8.38 9.45
N ILE A 24 13.18 9.01 10.31
CA ILE A 24 13.66 9.98 11.31
C ILE A 24 14.60 9.28 12.31
N ILE A 25 14.24 8.09 12.79
CA ILE A 25 15.09 7.32 13.70
C ILE A 25 16.40 6.92 13.01
N PHE A 26 16.35 6.54 11.74
CA PHE A 26 17.54 6.24 10.94
C PHE A 26 18.48 7.45 10.84
N ILE A 27 17.96 8.63 10.49
CA ILE A 27 18.76 9.87 10.47
C ILE A 27 19.37 10.14 11.84
N THR A 28 18.58 9.99 12.91
CA THR A 28 19.03 10.21 14.29
C THR A 28 20.18 9.27 14.65
N LEU A 29 20.09 7.99 14.27
CA LEU A 29 21.14 7.01 14.48
C LEU A 29 22.43 7.39 13.73
N SER A 30 22.33 7.85 12.49
CA SER A 30 23.48 8.33 11.71
C SER A 30 24.16 9.55 12.35
N LEU A 31 23.38 10.51 12.85
CA LEU A 31 23.89 11.70 13.52
C LEU A 31 24.54 11.37 14.88
N LEU A 32 23.93 10.47 15.65
CA LEU A 32 24.49 9.98 16.92
C LEU A 32 25.82 9.27 16.73
N GLY A 33 25.96 8.47 15.66
CA GLY A 33 27.22 7.82 15.32
C GLY A 33 28.38 8.78 15.07
N ASN A 34 28.09 10.00 14.60
CA ASN A 34 29.10 11.03 14.34
C ASN A 34 29.41 11.91 15.56
N THR A 35 28.47 12.04 16.49
CA THR A 35 28.57 12.97 17.65
C THR A 35 29.01 12.30 18.95
N LEU A 36 28.72 11.00 19.12
CA LEU A 36 29.06 10.27 20.34
C LEU A 36 30.54 9.86 20.33
N LYS A 37 31.31 10.42 21.28
CA LYS A 37 32.73 10.10 21.48
C LYS A 37 32.99 8.71 22.07
N GLN A 38 31.96 8.05 22.60
CA GLN A 38 32.05 6.72 23.18
C GLN A 38 30.97 5.81 22.59
N PRO A 39 31.30 4.52 22.34
CA PRO A 39 30.35 3.58 21.77
C PRO A 39 29.19 3.33 22.74
N GLN A 40 27.96 3.50 22.26
CA GLN A 40 26.73 3.16 22.98
C GLN A 40 25.99 1.99 22.29
N PRO A 41 26.51 0.74 22.41
CA PRO A 41 26.00 -0.40 21.65
C PRO A 41 24.54 -0.71 21.97
N LYS A 42 24.11 -0.63 23.24
CA LYS A 42 22.73 -0.89 23.64
C LYS A 42 21.74 0.05 22.95
N LEU A 43 22.02 1.36 22.97
CA LEU A 43 21.19 2.36 22.30
C LEU A 43 21.15 2.13 20.78
N GLY A 44 22.31 1.89 20.17
CA GLY A 44 22.42 1.59 18.74
C GLY A 44 21.55 0.40 18.32
N TYR A 45 21.69 -0.74 19.01
CA TYR A 45 20.87 -1.92 18.72
C TYR A 45 19.37 -1.69 18.95
N SER A 46 18.98 -1.00 20.02
CA SER A 46 17.58 -0.69 20.29
C SER A 46 16.96 0.16 19.17
N LEU A 47 17.64 1.23 18.73
CA LEU A 47 17.17 2.09 17.64
C LEU A 47 17.07 1.32 16.32
N LEU A 48 18.05 0.46 16.04
CA LEU A 48 18.10 -0.36 14.82
C LEU A 48 16.94 -1.37 14.79
N ILE A 49 16.65 -2.03 15.91
CA ILE A 49 15.48 -2.92 16.06
C ILE A 49 14.18 -2.12 15.88
N THR A 50 14.05 -0.93 16.48
CA THR A 50 12.85 -0.10 16.32
C THR A 50 12.61 0.28 14.86
N ILE A 51 13.65 0.65 14.11
CA ILE A 51 13.55 0.91 12.67
C ILE A 51 12.97 -0.32 11.94
N PHE A 52 13.54 -1.52 12.18
CA PHE A 52 13.06 -2.73 11.52
C PHE A 52 11.61 -3.06 11.85
N VAL A 53 11.22 -2.99 13.12
CA VAL A 53 9.84 -3.25 13.55
C VAL A 53 8.87 -2.26 12.92
N SER A 54 9.21 -0.97 12.91
CA SER A 54 8.38 0.07 12.31
C SER A 54 8.24 -0.09 10.79
N VAL A 55 9.30 -0.48 10.08
CA VAL A 55 9.25 -0.78 8.63
C VAL A 55 8.37 -2.01 8.36
N ILE A 56 8.54 -3.10 9.12
CA ILE A 56 7.72 -4.32 8.97
C ILE A 56 6.24 -3.99 9.21
N LEU A 57 5.92 -3.28 10.29
CA LEU A 57 4.54 -2.86 10.57
C LEU A 57 3.98 -1.95 9.48
N SER A 58 4.79 -1.02 8.96
CA SER A 58 4.40 -0.17 7.83
C SER A 58 4.03 -1.01 6.59
N ILE A 59 4.84 -2.02 6.25
CA ILE A 59 4.58 -2.94 5.13
C ILE A 59 3.30 -3.74 5.38
N ILE A 60 3.10 -4.30 6.58
CA ILE A 60 1.89 -5.06 6.92
C ILE A 60 0.64 -4.18 6.78
N CYS A 61 0.65 -2.97 7.35
CA CYS A 61 -0.45 -2.02 7.21
C CYS A 61 -0.71 -1.68 5.74
N HIS A 62 0.35 -1.50 4.94
CA HIS A 62 0.24 -1.24 3.51
C HIS A 62 -0.43 -2.40 2.77
N ILE A 63 0.04 -3.64 2.98
CA ILE A 63 -0.52 -4.85 2.36
C ILE A 63 -2.00 -5.01 2.71
N ILE A 64 -2.37 -4.82 3.99
CA ILE A 64 -3.77 -4.90 4.42
C ILE A 64 -4.60 -3.77 3.80
N SER A 65 -4.03 -2.59 3.55
CA SER A 65 -4.76 -1.47 2.94
C SER A 65 -5.14 -1.70 1.46
N ILE A 66 -4.38 -2.51 0.73
CA ILE A 66 -4.58 -2.79 -0.71
C ILE A 66 -5.99 -3.32 -1.03
N PRO A 67 -6.51 -4.39 -0.39
CA PRO A 67 -7.86 -4.89 -0.69
C PRO A 67 -8.96 -3.85 -0.41
N PHE A 68 -8.80 -3.00 0.61
CA PHE A 68 -9.75 -1.91 0.88
C PHE A 68 -9.67 -0.80 -0.17
N ALA A 69 -8.45 -0.49 -0.62
CA ALA A 69 -8.20 0.43 -1.71
C ALA A 69 -8.91 -0.06 -2.97
N ILE A 70 -8.68 -1.30 -3.41
CA ILE A 70 -9.29 -1.89 -4.60
C ILE A 70 -10.83 -1.80 -4.54
N LYS A 71 -11.44 -2.15 -3.40
CA LYS A 71 -12.89 -2.05 -3.22
C LYS A 71 -13.40 -0.60 -3.29
N TYR A 72 -12.69 0.34 -2.67
CA TYR A 72 -13.06 1.75 -2.69
C TYR A 72 -12.88 2.39 -4.08
N TYR A 73 -11.83 2.03 -4.81
CA TYR A 73 -11.56 2.58 -6.13
C TYR A 73 -12.41 1.97 -7.23
N ARG A 74 -12.70 0.67 -7.17
CA ARG A 74 -13.70 0.05 -8.04
C ARG A 74 -15.02 0.83 -7.98
N TYR A 75 -15.47 1.18 -6.78
CA TYR A 75 -16.66 2.01 -6.61
C TYR A 75 -16.52 3.39 -7.28
N ARG A 76 -15.43 4.11 -6.97
CA ARG A 76 -15.24 5.48 -7.44
C ARG A 76 -15.07 5.57 -8.96
N PHE A 77 -14.39 4.60 -9.56
CA PHE A 77 -14.09 4.61 -10.99
C PHE A 77 -15.23 4.03 -11.83
N ILE A 78 -15.81 2.89 -11.42
CA ILE A 78 -16.86 2.22 -12.21
C ILE A 78 -18.24 2.81 -11.92
N GLU A 79 -18.57 3.03 -10.65
CA GLU A 79 -19.93 3.42 -10.26
C GLU A 79 -20.12 4.95 -10.22
N LEU A 80 -19.06 5.72 -9.98
CA LEU A 80 -19.12 7.19 -9.89
C LEU A 80 -18.38 7.94 -11.01
N ASN A 81 -17.71 7.22 -11.93
CA ASN A 81 -17.01 7.77 -13.09
C ASN A 81 -16.01 8.91 -12.76
N ASP A 82 -15.38 8.87 -11.57
CA ASP A 82 -14.48 9.93 -11.08
C ASP A 82 -13.02 9.65 -11.46
N THR A 83 -12.50 10.43 -12.40
CA THR A 83 -11.15 10.28 -12.99
C THR A 83 -10.04 11.07 -12.30
N LYS A 84 -10.34 11.89 -11.27
CA LYS A 84 -9.38 12.83 -10.65
C LYS A 84 -8.32 12.19 -9.72
N LEU A 85 -8.20 10.86 -9.68
CA LEU A 85 -7.34 10.12 -8.73
C LEU A 85 -5.90 9.87 -9.23
N LEU A 86 -5.23 10.94 -9.68
CA LEU A 86 -3.98 10.89 -10.46
C LEU A 86 -2.75 10.26 -9.75
N LEU A 87 -2.60 10.45 -8.44
CA LEU A 87 -1.44 9.93 -7.69
C LEU A 87 -1.54 8.44 -7.35
N PHE A 88 -2.76 7.94 -7.18
CA PHE A 88 -3.01 6.50 -7.05
C PHE A 88 -2.99 5.82 -8.42
N ASN A 89 -3.32 6.53 -9.51
CA ASN A 89 -3.26 6.00 -10.88
C ASN A 89 -1.87 5.48 -11.28
N ILE A 90 -0.75 5.98 -10.78
CA ILE A 90 0.57 5.45 -11.18
C ILE A 90 0.82 4.07 -10.54
N PHE A 91 0.59 3.94 -9.23
CA PHE A 91 0.69 2.65 -8.53
C PHE A 91 -0.38 1.66 -8.97
N TYR A 92 -1.59 2.18 -9.25
CA TYR A 92 -2.71 1.41 -9.73
C TYR A 92 -2.58 1.06 -11.21
N VAL A 93 -1.96 1.84 -12.09
CA VAL A 93 -1.70 1.46 -13.50
C VAL A 93 -0.79 0.25 -13.55
N ILE A 94 0.23 0.19 -12.70
CA ILE A 94 1.10 -1.00 -12.60
C ILE A 94 0.30 -2.23 -12.16
N ILE A 95 -0.51 -2.10 -11.11
CA ILE A 95 -1.37 -3.21 -10.63
C ILE A 95 -2.49 -3.54 -11.63
N ALA A 96 -3.06 -2.54 -12.29
CA ALA A 96 -4.14 -2.66 -13.24
C ALA A 96 -3.67 -3.25 -14.56
N MET A 97 -2.43 -3.05 -15.01
CA MET A 97 -1.90 -3.80 -16.16
C MET A 97 -1.96 -5.32 -15.93
N PHE A 98 -1.73 -5.78 -14.70
CA PHE A 98 -1.87 -7.20 -14.33
C PHE A 98 -3.34 -7.62 -14.16
N VAL A 99 -4.15 -6.80 -13.47
CA VAL A 99 -5.54 -7.13 -13.13
C VAL A 99 -6.51 -6.95 -14.31
N ILE A 100 -6.34 -5.92 -15.14
CA ILE A 100 -7.13 -5.69 -16.37
C ILE A 100 -6.90 -6.85 -17.34
N LYS A 101 -5.66 -7.31 -17.51
CA LYS A 101 -5.37 -8.47 -18.37
C LYS A 101 -6.13 -9.72 -17.91
N LYS A 102 -6.15 -9.98 -16.60
CA LYS A 102 -6.94 -11.07 -16.01
C LYS A 102 -8.44 -10.89 -16.21
N TRP A 103 -8.96 -9.67 -16.02
CA TRP A 103 -10.38 -9.36 -16.18
C TRP A 103 -10.86 -9.42 -17.63
N ILE A 104 -10.06 -8.98 -18.60
CA ILE A 104 -10.37 -9.13 -20.03
C ILE A 104 -10.51 -10.60 -20.38
N ASN A 105 -9.61 -11.46 -19.90
CA ASN A 105 -9.68 -12.89 -20.12
C ASN A 105 -10.95 -13.49 -19.50
N GLU A 106 -11.27 -13.17 -18.24
CA GLU A 106 -12.49 -13.65 -17.57
C GLU A 106 -13.77 -13.17 -18.29
N LYS A 107 -13.79 -11.93 -18.79
CA LYS A 107 -14.94 -11.39 -19.52
C LYS A 107 -15.09 -12.00 -20.92
N GLN A 108 -13.97 -12.32 -21.57
CA GLN A 108 -13.96 -13.04 -22.85
C GLN A 108 -14.44 -14.49 -22.68
N GLU A 109 -14.03 -15.19 -21.62
CA GLU A 109 -14.52 -16.52 -21.27
C GLU A 109 -16.03 -16.51 -21.01
N LEU A 110 -16.52 -15.55 -20.22
CA LEU A 110 -17.96 -15.41 -19.94
C LEU A 110 -18.78 -15.19 -21.23
N ASN A 111 -18.32 -14.31 -22.13
CA ASN A 111 -18.99 -14.07 -23.41
C ASN A 111 -18.91 -15.27 -24.36
N PHE A 112 -17.81 -16.04 -24.32
CA PHE A 112 -17.66 -17.25 -25.13
C PHE A 112 -18.63 -18.34 -24.67
N ASN A 113 -18.77 -18.56 -23.36
CA ASN A 113 -19.67 -19.55 -22.79
C ASN A 113 -21.14 -19.22 -23.07
N GLN A 114 -21.53 -17.94 -22.96
CA GLN A 114 -22.89 -17.50 -23.31
C GLN A 114 -23.24 -17.70 -24.80
N ASN A 115 -22.25 -17.63 -25.69
CA ASN A 115 -22.47 -17.89 -27.11
C ASN A 115 -22.50 -19.39 -27.46
N GLN A 116 -22.00 -20.26 -26.58
CA GLN A 116 -22.13 -21.71 -26.72
C GLN A 116 -23.46 -22.23 -26.17
N GLU A 117 -24.00 -21.65 -25.10
CA GLU A 117 -25.32 -22.01 -24.55
C GLU A 117 -26.50 -21.58 -25.45
N ASN A 118 -26.29 -20.61 -26.34
CA ASN A 118 -27.30 -20.09 -27.27
C ASN A 118 -27.27 -20.74 -28.67
N LYS A 119 -26.51 -21.83 -28.87
CA LYS A 119 -26.47 -22.63 -30.11
C LYS A 119 -27.04 -24.02 -29.87
#